data_AF-A0AAP9ZUV6-F1
#
_entry.id   AF-A0AAP9ZUV6-F1
#
_cell.length_a   1.000
_cell.length_b   1.000
_cell.length_c   1.000
_cell.angle_alpha   90.00
_cell.angle_beta   90.00
_cell.angle_gamma   90.00
#
_symmetry.space_group_name_H-M   'P 1'
#
loop_
_entity.id
_entity.type
_entity.pdbx_description
1 polymer ?
#
loop_
_entity_poly.entity_id
_entity_poly.type
_entity_poly.pdbx_seq_one_letter_code
_entity_poly.pdbx_strand_id
1 'polypeptide(L)'
;MWYAVVEQQREWMRAWRAATRYAFDAWPAASLPHAASSCYDDLFEPLLGPQAAPPGFDLAWPDVGEQVVAHTPFCDLRRFAHADARRTVLLCAPLVGHAAVMMRETAETLLADGDVCVTDWRNARDVPLAAGRFGLDEYVAMLDGFVDALQHDDRPLHVVAVCQATVPALGALALRAARGLAPPASITLIGGPLDARLNPSALGAAAAAHSLDWCRRHLIDIVPPGFAGHGRRVFPTYLQQGEIALMYPQRFLALIETYALAASRFDMAGLADARRALREYTALLDMPADYFLDTVDVVFQRMLLATGAWRVRGRRVEPAALRDVALLTVEGARDTVTGAGQTHAALGLCSGLSADARHRVDVDDCDHYGLFTGPRWHGNVHPAMQRVFALAEAGRPRPRRNRRT
;
A
#
# COMPACT_ATOMS: atom_id res chain seq x y z
N MET A 1 -24.61 15.48 -1.95
CA MET A 1 -23.22 15.34 -2.42
C MET A 1 -22.36 16.08 -1.41
N TRP A 2 -21.77 15.37 -0.45
CA TRP A 2 -21.07 15.98 0.69
C TRP A 2 -19.67 16.45 0.31
N TYR A 3 -19.07 15.85 -0.73
CA TYR A 3 -17.70 16.12 -1.10
C TYR A 3 -17.40 17.62 -1.33
N ALA A 4 -18.20 18.33 -2.13
CA ALA A 4 -18.01 19.77 -2.36
C ALA A 4 -18.05 20.59 -1.05
N VAL A 5 -18.93 20.24 -0.11
CA VAL A 5 -19.05 20.92 1.19
C VAL A 5 -17.82 20.63 2.06
N VAL A 6 -17.36 19.39 2.08
CA VAL A 6 -16.16 18.98 2.81
C VAL A 6 -14.91 19.67 2.25
N GLU A 7 -14.76 19.77 0.93
CA GLU A 7 -13.63 20.50 0.33
C GLU A 7 -13.69 21.99 0.62
N GLN A 8 -14.86 22.61 0.53
CA GLN A 8 -15.02 24.02 0.89
C GLN A 8 -14.63 24.28 2.36
N GLN A 9 -15.04 23.38 3.28
CA GLN A 9 -14.62 23.44 4.68
C GLN A 9 -13.10 23.32 4.82
N ARG A 10 -12.46 22.39 4.09
CA ARG A 10 -11.01 22.20 4.09
C ARG A 10 -10.28 23.46 3.59
N GLU A 11 -10.74 24.07 2.51
CA GLU A 11 -10.19 25.33 2.00
C GLU A 11 -10.29 26.46 3.03
N TRP A 12 -11.43 26.58 3.71
CA TRP A 12 -11.61 27.57 4.77
C TRP A 12 -10.63 27.35 5.93
N MET A 13 -10.45 26.09 6.36
CA MET A 13 -9.49 25.75 7.41
C MET A 13 -8.04 26.03 7.00
N ARG A 14 -7.67 25.78 5.74
CA ARG A 14 -6.34 26.12 5.20
C ARG A 14 -6.12 27.63 5.16
N ALA A 15 -7.12 28.40 4.73
CA ALA A 15 -7.05 29.86 4.71
C ALA A 15 -6.89 30.43 6.13
N TRP A 16 -7.67 29.92 7.09
CA TRP A 16 -7.56 30.32 8.50
C TRP A 16 -6.19 29.99 9.08
N ARG A 17 -5.64 28.80 8.79
CA ARG A 17 -4.27 28.41 9.16
C ARG A 17 -3.23 29.38 8.61
N ALA A 18 -3.30 29.70 7.32
CA ALA A 18 -2.34 30.61 6.68
C ALA A 18 -2.37 32.00 7.34
N ALA A 19 -3.55 32.52 7.67
CA ALA A 19 -3.71 33.78 8.40
C ALA A 19 -3.11 33.72 9.80
N THR A 20 -3.34 32.63 10.54
CA THR A 20 -2.80 32.42 11.89
C THR A 20 -1.28 32.36 11.89
N ARG A 21 -0.65 31.63 10.95
CA ARG A 21 0.81 31.57 10.81
C ARG A 21 1.40 32.95 10.50
N TYR A 22 0.80 33.67 9.55
CA TYR A 22 1.21 35.03 9.24
C TYR A 22 1.14 35.95 10.47
N ALA A 23 0.07 35.86 11.26
CA ALA A 23 -0.07 36.65 12.48
C ALA A 23 1.00 36.32 13.53
N PHE A 24 1.36 35.04 13.70
CA PHE A 24 2.45 34.62 14.58
C PHE A 24 3.83 35.09 14.10
N ASP A 25 4.11 35.02 12.79
CA ASP A 25 5.37 35.50 12.22
C ASP A 25 5.50 37.03 12.30
N ALA A 26 4.37 37.75 12.17
CA ALA A 26 4.33 39.22 12.19
C ALA A 26 4.38 39.82 13.61
N TRP A 27 4.08 39.05 14.65
CA TRP A 27 4.08 39.51 16.04
C TRP A 27 5.27 38.90 16.80
N PRO A 28 6.01 39.65 17.62
CA PRO A 28 7.11 39.11 18.42
C PRO A 28 6.57 38.18 19.52
N ALA A 29 6.27 36.94 19.15
CA ALA A 29 5.81 35.90 20.04
C ALA A 29 7.00 35.03 20.48
N ALA A 30 7.03 34.63 21.76
CA ALA A 30 8.04 33.71 22.27
C ALA A 30 8.01 32.36 21.50
N SER A 31 9.01 31.51 21.75
CA SER A 31 9.09 30.16 21.19
C SER A 31 7.88 29.26 21.53
N LEU A 32 7.25 29.47 22.69
CA LEU A 32 6.07 28.72 23.16
C LEU A 32 4.82 28.90 22.27
N PRO A 33 4.42 30.12 21.87
CA PRO A 33 3.38 30.35 20.85
C PRO A 33 3.59 29.63 19.52
N HIS A 34 4.84 29.52 19.05
CA HIS A 34 5.16 28.76 17.83
C HIS A 34 4.94 27.25 18.02
N ALA A 35 5.30 26.71 19.20
CA ALA A 35 5.03 25.32 19.56
C ALA A 35 3.53 25.04 19.79
N ALA A 36 2.76 26.00 20.31
CA ALA A 36 1.30 25.86 20.42
C ALA A 36 0.61 25.90 19.05
N SER A 37 1.11 26.72 18.10
CA SER A 37 0.61 26.74 16.72
C SER A 37 0.89 25.43 15.98
N SER A 38 2.01 24.73 16.27
CA SER A 38 2.33 23.47 15.60
C SER A 38 1.47 22.29 16.06
N CYS A 39 0.92 22.32 17.28
CA CYS A 39 -0.08 21.33 17.71
C CYS A 39 -1.33 21.32 16.83
N TYR A 40 -1.76 22.47 16.31
CA TYR A 40 -2.85 22.54 15.33
C TYR A 40 -2.47 21.83 14.03
N ASP A 41 -1.27 22.10 13.51
CA ASP A 41 -0.77 21.53 12.26
C ASP A 41 -0.52 20.01 12.34
N ASP A 42 -0.16 19.52 13.51
CA ASP A 42 0.26 18.13 13.68
C ASP A 42 -0.86 17.22 14.14
N LEU A 43 -1.79 17.71 14.97
CA LEU A 43 -2.87 16.89 15.52
C LEU A 43 -4.21 17.19 14.87
N PHE A 44 -4.53 18.47 14.64
CA PHE A 44 -5.85 18.88 14.16
C PHE A 44 -5.97 18.88 12.64
N GLU A 45 -4.97 19.36 11.89
CA GLU A 45 -5.03 19.35 10.43
C GLU A 45 -5.18 17.91 9.85
N PRO A 46 -4.41 16.91 10.31
CA PRO A 46 -4.59 15.52 9.89
C PRO A 46 -5.98 14.93 10.20
N LEU A 47 -6.65 15.43 11.23
CA LEU A 47 -8.01 15.04 11.60
C LEU A 47 -9.08 15.67 10.69
N LEU A 48 -8.78 16.76 9.99
CA LEU A 48 -9.74 17.50 9.17
C LEU A 48 -9.70 17.09 7.68
N GLY A 49 -8.70 16.31 7.27
CA GLY A 49 -8.64 15.70 5.95
C GLY A 49 -7.21 15.58 5.40
N PRO A 50 -7.07 15.05 4.17
CA PRO A 50 -5.77 14.86 3.55
C PRO A 50 -5.11 16.22 3.27
N GLN A 51 -3.79 16.21 3.40
CA GLN A 51 -2.94 17.30 2.92
C GLN A 51 -3.14 17.53 1.41
N ALA A 52 -2.73 18.70 0.91
CA ALA A 52 -2.86 19.03 -0.50
C ALA A 52 -2.16 18.00 -1.40
N ALA A 53 -1.01 17.49 -0.94
CA ALA A 53 -0.30 16.35 -1.50
C ALA A 53 0.19 15.46 -0.35
N PRO A 54 0.31 14.13 -0.55
CA PRO A 54 0.96 13.26 0.42
C PRO A 54 2.44 13.66 0.59
N PRO A 55 3.04 13.42 1.77
CA PRO A 55 4.47 13.66 1.97
C PRO A 55 5.30 12.75 1.05
N GLY A 56 6.49 13.23 0.69
CA GLY A 56 7.48 12.43 -0.03
C GLY A 56 8.00 11.28 0.83
N PHE A 57 8.64 10.29 0.19
CA PHE A 57 9.22 9.15 0.89
C PHE A 57 10.45 9.51 1.71
N ASP A 58 11.17 10.60 1.40
CA ASP A 58 12.40 11.10 2.06
C ASP A 58 13.16 10.01 2.83
N LEU A 59 13.61 8.98 2.11
CA LEU A 59 14.18 7.78 2.73
C LEU A 59 15.48 8.13 3.42
N ALA A 60 15.66 7.68 4.66
CA ALA A 60 16.87 7.88 5.44
C ALA A 60 18.01 6.94 4.99
N TRP A 61 18.39 7.01 3.71
CA TRP A 61 19.41 6.16 3.09
C TRP A 61 20.50 7.00 2.39
N PRO A 62 21.81 6.78 2.69
CA PRO A 62 22.88 7.53 2.04
C PRO A 62 22.93 7.30 0.53
N ASP A 63 23.06 8.37 -0.25
CA ASP A 63 23.25 8.34 -1.70
C ASP A 63 22.18 7.55 -2.50
N VAL A 64 20.93 7.52 -2.00
CA VAL A 64 19.81 6.90 -2.71
C VAL A 64 19.32 7.80 -3.85
N GLY A 65 19.30 7.25 -5.07
CA GLY A 65 18.69 7.90 -6.23
C GLY A 65 17.20 7.59 -6.30
N GLU A 66 16.37 8.63 -6.45
CA GLU A 66 14.92 8.51 -6.59
C GLU A 66 14.47 8.89 -8.00
N GLN A 67 13.72 8.00 -8.67
CA GLN A 67 13.22 8.25 -10.03
C GLN A 67 11.92 7.50 -10.32
N VAL A 68 11.07 8.05 -11.17
CA VAL A 68 9.91 7.32 -11.73
C VAL A 68 10.38 6.55 -12.97
N VAL A 69 10.29 5.22 -12.92
CA VAL A 69 10.78 4.33 -14.00
C VAL A 69 9.68 3.81 -14.92
N ALA A 70 8.42 3.87 -14.48
CA ALA A 70 7.25 3.61 -15.31
C ALA A 70 6.07 4.46 -14.80
N HIS A 71 5.14 4.76 -15.69
CA HIS A 71 4.00 5.64 -15.39
C HIS A 71 2.70 5.04 -15.93
N THR A 72 1.65 5.13 -15.13
CA THR A 72 0.25 5.00 -15.55
C THR A 72 -0.56 6.17 -14.99
N PRO A 73 -1.75 6.46 -15.53
CA PRO A 73 -2.53 7.59 -15.05
C PRO A 73 -2.84 7.57 -13.53
N PHE A 74 -2.92 6.39 -12.91
CA PHE A 74 -3.28 6.20 -11.50
C PHE A 74 -2.10 5.83 -10.60
N CYS A 75 -0.93 5.51 -11.15
CA CYS A 75 0.21 5.04 -10.37
C CYS A 75 1.52 5.30 -11.09
N ASP A 76 2.48 5.85 -10.35
CA ASP A 76 3.88 5.89 -10.73
C ASP A 76 4.60 4.65 -10.16
N LEU A 77 5.55 4.10 -10.91
CA LEU A 77 6.50 3.13 -10.39
C LEU A 77 7.75 3.89 -9.97
N ARG A 78 7.85 4.18 -8.68
CA ARG A 78 8.95 4.96 -8.11
C ARG A 78 10.07 4.02 -7.67
N ARG A 79 11.26 4.21 -8.22
CA ARG A 79 12.45 3.43 -7.90
C ARG A 79 13.38 4.24 -7.01
N PHE A 80 13.80 3.61 -5.92
CA PHE A 80 14.89 4.00 -5.04
C PHE A 80 16.07 3.07 -5.32
N ALA A 81 17.20 3.64 -5.75
CA ALA A 81 18.34 2.87 -6.20
C ALA A 81 19.65 3.29 -5.53
N HIS A 82 20.55 2.33 -5.32
CA HIS A 82 21.90 2.59 -4.82
C HIS A 82 22.93 1.69 -5.53
N ALA A 83 24.21 2.06 -5.45
CA ALA A 83 25.27 1.47 -6.29
C ALA A 83 25.47 -0.05 -6.10
N ASP A 84 25.25 -0.56 -4.88
CA ASP A 84 25.57 -1.94 -4.50
C ASP A 84 24.35 -2.89 -4.57
N ALA A 85 23.26 -2.46 -5.19
CA ALA A 85 22.03 -3.24 -5.25
C ALA A 85 22.17 -4.51 -6.10
N ARG A 86 22.10 -5.67 -5.44
CA ARG A 86 22.23 -7.02 -6.02
C ARG A 86 20.95 -7.61 -6.60
N ARG A 87 19.80 -7.01 -6.27
CA ARG A 87 18.45 -7.44 -6.67
C ARG A 87 17.55 -6.22 -6.86
N THR A 88 16.39 -6.45 -7.46
CA THR A 88 15.31 -5.47 -7.57
C THR A 88 14.08 -6.00 -6.85
N VAL A 89 13.47 -5.19 -5.98
CA VAL A 89 12.27 -5.53 -5.22
C VAL A 89 11.12 -4.65 -5.70
N LEU A 90 10.08 -5.24 -6.27
CA LEU A 90 8.81 -4.56 -6.53
C LEU A 90 7.94 -4.64 -5.27
N LEU A 91 7.80 -3.52 -4.57
CA LEU A 91 6.90 -3.35 -3.42
C LEU A 91 5.54 -2.83 -3.91
N CYS A 92 4.56 -3.72 -4.00
CA CYS A 92 3.18 -3.37 -4.32
C CYS A 92 2.49 -2.85 -3.04
N ALA A 93 2.49 -1.53 -2.87
CA ALA A 93 1.80 -0.84 -1.78
C ALA A 93 0.26 -0.98 -1.94
N PRO A 94 -0.48 -1.19 -0.84
CA PRO A 94 -1.93 -1.31 -0.92
C PRO A 94 -2.59 0.04 -1.23
N LEU A 95 -3.57 0.04 -2.15
CA LEU A 95 -4.47 1.19 -2.36
C LEU A 95 -5.68 1.05 -1.42
N VAL A 96 -5.45 1.12 -0.11
CA VAL A 96 -6.48 1.03 0.96
C VAL A 96 -6.88 2.42 1.47
N GLY A 97 -6.81 3.42 0.61
CA GLY A 97 -7.03 4.81 0.98
C GLY A 97 -5.82 5.55 1.52
N HIS A 98 -4.72 4.86 1.86
CA HIS A 98 -3.46 5.51 2.20
C HIS A 98 -2.58 5.76 0.97
N ALA A 99 -1.78 6.82 1.02
CA ALA A 99 -0.68 7.03 0.10
C ALA A 99 0.45 6.02 0.35
N ALA A 100 1.23 5.72 -0.70
CA ALA A 100 2.27 4.70 -0.64
C ALA A 100 3.39 5.02 0.37
N VAL A 101 3.53 6.28 0.78
CA VAL A 101 4.46 6.72 1.84
C VAL A 101 4.23 6.03 3.18
N MET A 102 3.04 5.46 3.43
CA MET A 102 2.81 4.58 4.59
C MET A 102 3.78 3.37 4.62
N MET A 103 4.32 2.99 3.47
CA MET A 103 5.30 1.92 3.32
C MET A 103 6.76 2.41 3.39
N ARG A 104 7.02 3.64 3.88
CA ARG A 104 8.37 4.22 3.96
C ARG A 104 9.33 3.28 4.69
N GLU A 105 9.00 2.91 5.91
CA GLU A 105 9.84 2.02 6.74
C GLU A 105 10.11 0.67 6.04
N THR A 106 9.08 0.11 5.39
CA THR A 106 9.22 -1.11 4.58
C THR A 106 10.20 -0.91 3.43
N ALA A 107 10.08 0.20 2.70
CA ALA A 107 10.96 0.54 1.59
C ALA A 107 12.41 0.78 2.06
N GLU A 108 12.62 1.51 3.16
CA GLU A 108 13.94 1.72 3.77
C GLU A 108 14.59 0.40 4.18
N THR A 109 13.82 -0.49 4.80
CA THR A 109 14.31 -1.81 5.21
C THR A 109 14.72 -2.65 4.00
N LEU A 110 13.91 -2.62 2.92
CA LEU A 110 14.18 -3.38 1.70
C LEU A 110 15.33 -2.80 0.87
N LEU A 111 15.69 -1.52 1.04
CA LEU A 111 16.88 -0.93 0.42
C LEU A 111 18.17 -1.60 0.90
N ALA A 112 18.18 -2.20 2.09
CA ALA A 112 19.31 -3.01 2.54
C ALA A 112 19.52 -4.29 1.72
N ASP A 113 18.49 -4.71 0.97
CA ASP A 113 18.53 -5.91 0.16
C ASP A 113 18.84 -5.63 -1.31
N GLY A 114 18.38 -4.50 -1.85
CA GLY A 114 18.59 -4.07 -3.23
C GLY A 114 17.75 -2.86 -3.60
N ASP A 115 17.62 -2.59 -4.90
CA ASP A 115 16.81 -1.47 -5.38
C ASP A 115 15.32 -1.74 -5.11
N VAL A 116 14.60 -0.72 -4.65
CA VAL A 116 13.18 -0.85 -4.31
C VAL A 116 12.35 -0.04 -5.29
N CYS A 117 11.45 -0.71 -5.99
CA CYS A 117 10.44 -0.08 -6.86
C CYS A 117 9.08 -0.17 -6.17
N VAL A 118 8.51 0.97 -5.78
CA VAL A 118 7.23 1.05 -5.08
C VAL A 118 6.13 1.50 -6.03
N THR A 119 4.96 0.87 -5.96
CA THR A 119 3.74 1.39 -6.61
C THR A 119 3.25 2.62 -5.85
N ASP A 120 3.49 3.80 -6.41
CA ASP A 120 3.15 5.09 -5.82
C ASP A 120 1.84 5.63 -6.40
N TRP A 121 0.79 5.60 -5.58
CA TRP A 121 -0.58 5.88 -6.00
C TRP A 121 -0.84 7.36 -6.20
N ARG A 122 -1.53 7.70 -7.29
CA ARG A 122 -2.06 9.04 -7.54
C ARG A 122 -3.46 9.16 -6.96
N ASN A 123 -3.77 10.31 -6.37
CA ASN A 123 -5.10 10.58 -5.84
C ASN A 123 -6.13 10.59 -6.97
N ALA A 124 -7.19 9.78 -6.89
CA ALA A 124 -8.14 9.64 -7.98
C ALA A 124 -8.84 10.96 -8.34
N ARG A 125 -9.01 11.90 -7.39
CA ARG A 125 -9.56 13.23 -7.68
C ARG A 125 -8.70 14.03 -8.66
N ASP A 126 -7.41 13.73 -8.73
CA ASP A 126 -6.45 14.43 -9.58
C ASP A 126 -6.19 13.69 -10.91
N VAL A 127 -6.94 12.61 -11.19
CA VAL A 127 -6.84 11.83 -12.43
C VAL A 127 -7.99 12.17 -13.38
N PRO A 128 -7.74 12.77 -14.57
CA PRO A 128 -8.78 13.17 -15.52
C PRO A 128 -9.69 12.03 -15.94
N LEU A 129 -10.96 12.32 -16.25
CA LEU A 129 -11.91 11.32 -16.77
C LEU A 129 -11.42 10.64 -18.06
N ALA A 130 -10.68 11.36 -18.91
CA ALA A 130 -10.08 10.83 -20.14
C ALA A 130 -9.07 9.70 -19.89
N ALA A 131 -8.51 9.58 -18.67
CA ALA A 131 -7.68 8.43 -18.29
C ALA A 131 -8.48 7.13 -18.12
N GLY A 132 -9.81 7.20 -18.19
CA GLY A 132 -10.70 6.05 -18.16
C GLY A 132 -10.94 5.51 -16.76
N ARG A 133 -11.37 4.24 -16.73
CA ARG A 133 -11.67 3.46 -15.53
C ARG A 133 -10.38 2.98 -14.86
N PHE A 134 -10.45 2.75 -13.55
CA PHE A 134 -9.45 1.95 -12.84
C PHE A 134 -10.15 1.02 -11.85
N GLY A 135 -10.27 -0.26 -12.22
CA GLY A 135 -10.75 -1.33 -11.34
C GLY A 135 -9.70 -2.41 -11.11
N LEU A 136 -10.12 -3.59 -10.63
CA LEU A 136 -9.20 -4.70 -10.37
C LEU A 136 -8.51 -5.19 -11.66
N ASP A 137 -9.22 -5.21 -12.79
CA ASP A 137 -8.65 -5.62 -14.08
C ASP A 137 -7.53 -4.66 -14.55
N GLU A 138 -7.73 -3.35 -14.40
CA GLU A 138 -6.71 -2.34 -14.71
C GLU A 138 -5.51 -2.45 -13.78
N TYR A 139 -5.74 -2.72 -12.48
CA TYR A 139 -4.65 -2.90 -11.52
C TYR A 139 -3.83 -4.16 -11.87
N VAL A 140 -4.47 -5.28 -12.19
CA VAL A 140 -3.78 -6.49 -12.66
C VAL A 140 -2.93 -6.21 -13.90
N ALA A 141 -3.48 -5.51 -14.89
CA ALA A 141 -2.76 -5.15 -16.10
C ALA A 141 -1.58 -4.19 -15.83
N MET A 142 -1.77 -3.23 -14.92
CA MET A 142 -0.72 -2.30 -14.49
C MET A 142 0.44 -3.04 -13.82
N LEU A 143 0.15 -3.94 -12.87
CA LEU A 143 1.20 -4.73 -12.21
C LEU A 143 1.94 -5.63 -13.18
N ASP A 144 1.24 -6.26 -14.13
CA ASP A 144 1.89 -7.04 -15.18
C ASP A 144 2.84 -6.19 -16.02
N GLY A 145 2.44 -4.98 -16.41
CA GLY A 145 3.29 -4.04 -17.15
C GLY A 145 4.50 -3.57 -16.34
N PHE A 146 4.34 -3.33 -15.03
CA PHE A 146 5.45 -2.99 -14.15
C PHE A 146 6.42 -4.15 -13.96
N VAL A 147 5.92 -5.37 -13.76
CA VAL A 147 6.77 -6.57 -13.72
C VAL A 147 7.52 -6.73 -15.04
N ASP A 148 6.87 -6.49 -16.17
CA ASP A 148 7.51 -6.54 -17.49
C ASP A 148 8.65 -5.52 -17.62
N ALA A 149 8.41 -4.27 -17.24
CA ALA A 149 9.42 -3.21 -17.27
C ALA A 149 10.63 -3.54 -16.39
N LEU A 150 10.41 -4.14 -15.21
CA LEU A 150 11.47 -4.50 -14.27
C LEU A 150 12.21 -5.79 -14.63
N GLN A 151 11.60 -6.71 -15.38
CA GLN A 151 12.25 -7.96 -15.79
C GLN A 151 13.35 -7.80 -16.85
N HIS A 152 13.47 -6.61 -17.45
CA HIS A 152 14.59 -6.28 -18.35
C HIS A 152 15.90 -6.01 -17.60
N ASP A 153 15.85 -5.97 -16.27
CA ASP A 153 17.02 -5.93 -15.40
C ASP A 153 17.62 -7.33 -15.26
N ASP A 154 18.94 -7.46 -15.42
CA ASP A 154 19.66 -8.74 -15.26
C ASP A 154 19.62 -9.27 -13.81
N ARG A 155 19.26 -8.42 -12.84
CA ARG A 155 19.20 -8.77 -11.43
C ARG A 155 17.90 -9.53 -11.10
N PRO A 156 17.94 -10.43 -10.09
CA PRO A 156 16.73 -11.11 -9.62
C PRO A 156 15.64 -10.11 -9.20
N LEU A 157 14.45 -10.25 -9.80
CA LEU A 157 13.25 -9.51 -9.41
C LEU A 157 12.48 -10.25 -8.32
N HIS A 158 12.21 -9.59 -7.19
CA HIS A 158 11.34 -10.10 -6.14
C HIS A 158 10.07 -9.23 -6.05
N VAL A 159 8.90 -9.86 -5.95
CA VAL A 159 7.63 -9.15 -5.80
C VAL A 159 7.16 -9.27 -4.35
N VAL A 160 6.86 -8.15 -3.71
CA VAL A 160 6.33 -8.08 -2.34
C VAL A 160 5.02 -7.33 -2.39
N ALA A 161 3.91 -8.00 -2.08
CA ALA A 161 2.59 -7.39 -2.09
C ALA A 161 1.97 -7.44 -0.68
N VAL A 162 1.42 -6.30 -0.27
CA VAL A 162 0.91 -6.11 1.09
C VAL A 162 -0.59 -5.87 1.06
N CYS A 163 -1.33 -6.49 1.99
CA CYS A 163 -2.76 -6.30 2.20
C CYS A 163 -3.56 -6.45 0.89
N GLN A 164 -4.30 -5.40 0.48
CA GLN A 164 -5.17 -5.41 -0.70
C GLN A 164 -4.40 -5.63 -2.01
N ALA A 165 -3.09 -5.33 -2.06
CA ALA A 165 -2.28 -5.53 -3.26
C ALA A 165 -1.99 -7.01 -3.56
N THR A 166 -2.16 -7.91 -2.59
CA THR A 166 -1.87 -9.35 -2.76
C THR A 166 -2.72 -10.01 -3.85
N VAL A 167 -4.02 -9.70 -3.91
CA VAL A 167 -4.96 -10.27 -4.89
C VAL A 167 -4.59 -9.85 -6.33
N PRO A 168 -4.48 -8.56 -6.68
CA PRO A 168 -4.09 -8.15 -8.02
C PRO A 168 -2.66 -8.57 -8.38
N ALA A 169 -1.73 -8.61 -7.43
CA ALA A 169 -0.37 -9.10 -7.68
C ALA A 169 -0.36 -10.59 -8.05
N LEU A 170 -1.05 -11.44 -7.28
CA LEU A 170 -1.16 -12.86 -7.61
C LEU A 170 -1.91 -13.07 -8.94
N GLY A 171 -2.94 -12.27 -9.20
CA GLY A 171 -3.66 -12.28 -10.48
C GLY A 171 -2.78 -11.97 -11.68
N ALA A 172 -1.99 -10.89 -11.58
CA ALA A 172 -1.04 -10.49 -12.62
C ALA A 172 -0.02 -11.60 -12.90
N LEU A 173 0.61 -12.12 -11.85
CA LEU A 173 1.65 -13.15 -11.97
C LEU A 173 1.10 -14.48 -12.49
N ALA A 174 -0.11 -14.87 -12.09
CA ALA A 174 -0.77 -16.07 -12.63
C ALA A 174 -1.08 -15.93 -14.13
N LEU A 175 -1.61 -14.79 -14.58
CA LEU A 175 -1.88 -14.52 -16.01
C LEU A 175 -0.58 -14.39 -16.82
N ARG A 176 0.48 -13.89 -16.20
CA ARG A 176 1.82 -13.79 -16.76
C ARG A 176 2.42 -15.19 -16.97
N ALA A 177 2.33 -16.07 -15.97
CA ALA A 177 2.73 -17.47 -16.09
C ALA A 177 1.92 -18.22 -17.16
N ALA A 178 0.60 -17.99 -17.24
CA ALA A 178 -0.26 -18.60 -18.26
C ALA A 178 0.09 -18.17 -19.71
N ARG A 179 0.85 -17.08 -19.89
CA ARG A 179 1.39 -16.64 -21.19
C ARG A 179 2.80 -17.20 -21.47
N GLY A 180 3.38 -18.00 -20.56
CA GLY A 180 4.73 -18.53 -20.68
C GLY A 180 5.83 -17.49 -20.47
N LEU A 181 5.50 -16.35 -19.86
CA LEU A 181 6.48 -15.30 -19.53
C LEU A 181 7.25 -15.69 -18.26
N ALA A 182 8.51 -15.25 -18.19
CA ALA A 182 9.39 -15.58 -17.08
C ALA A 182 8.78 -15.11 -15.74
N PRO A 183 8.85 -15.91 -14.67
CA PRO A 183 8.39 -15.49 -13.35
C PRO A 183 9.44 -14.60 -12.64
N PRO A 184 9.03 -13.80 -11.64
CA PRO A 184 9.98 -13.23 -10.68
C PRO A 184 10.72 -14.35 -9.90
N ALA A 185 11.79 -14.01 -9.20
CA ALA A 185 12.56 -14.94 -8.36
C ALA A 185 11.71 -15.41 -7.18
N SER A 186 11.04 -14.47 -6.51
CA SER A 186 10.09 -14.81 -5.45
C SER A 186 8.88 -13.89 -5.45
N ILE A 187 7.84 -14.36 -4.74
CA ILE A 187 6.61 -13.65 -4.43
C ILE A 187 6.43 -13.72 -2.92
N THR A 188 6.28 -12.56 -2.28
CA THR A 188 5.91 -12.45 -0.87
C THR A 188 4.53 -11.80 -0.78
N LEU A 189 3.59 -12.47 -0.13
CA LEU A 189 2.24 -11.98 0.12
C LEU A 189 2.05 -11.79 1.63
N ILE A 190 1.75 -10.57 2.05
CA ILE A 190 1.71 -10.18 3.47
C ILE A 190 0.30 -9.72 3.84
N GLY A 191 -0.35 -10.44 4.75
CA GLY A 191 -1.63 -10.04 5.37
C GLY A 191 -2.73 -9.71 4.35
N GLY A 192 -2.88 -10.49 3.28
CA GLY A 192 -3.83 -10.24 2.20
C GLY A 192 -5.06 -11.16 2.17
N PRO A 193 -6.24 -10.67 1.74
CA PRO A 193 -7.49 -11.43 1.74
C PRO A 193 -7.62 -12.36 0.51
N LEU A 194 -6.68 -13.28 0.32
CA LEU A 194 -6.66 -14.15 -0.87
C LEU A 194 -7.78 -15.21 -0.83
N ASP A 195 -8.24 -15.59 0.37
CA ASP A 195 -9.47 -16.33 0.59
C ASP A 195 -10.27 -15.81 1.79
N ALA A 196 -11.08 -14.78 1.57
CA ALA A 196 -11.90 -14.14 2.60
C ALA A 196 -12.98 -15.05 3.24
N ARG A 197 -13.15 -16.30 2.79
CA ARG A 197 -14.04 -17.28 3.44
C ARG A 197 -13.44 -17.84 4.73
N LEU A 198 -12.12 -17.82 4.85
CA LEU A 198 -11.41 -18.32 6.02
C LEU A 198 -11.38 -17.25 7.12
N ASN A 199 -11.89 -17.58 8.31
CA ASN A 199 -11.93 -16.71 9.48
C ASN A 199 -12.31 -15.25 9.14
N PRO A 200 -13.54 -14.98 8.67
CA PRO A 200 -13.93 -13.64 8.19
C PRO A 200 -13.64 -12.53 9.20
N SER A 201 -12.93 -11.50 8.76
CA SER A 201 -12.61 -10.32 9.56
C SER A 201 -13.80 -9.37 9.68
N ALA A 202 -13.69 -8.34 10.52
CA ALA A 202 -14.70 -7.28 10.62
C ALA A 202 -14.93 -6.59 9.27
N LEU A 203 -13.85 -6.36 8.51
CA LEU A 203 -13.92 -5.82 7.15
C LEU A 203 -14.66 -6.76 6.20
N GLY A 204 -14.35 -8.06 6.23
CA GLY A 204 -15.05 -9.06 5.43
C GLY A 204 -16.53 -9.15 5.76
N ALA A 205 -16.89 -9.10 7.04
CA ALA A 205 -18.29 -9.10 7.49
C ALA A 205 -19.05 -7.84 7.03
N ALA A 206 -18.42 -6.66 7.13
CA ALA A 206 -19.01 -5.41 6.64
C ALA A 206 -19.24 -5.44 5.13
N ALA A 207 -18.26 -5.93 4.35
CA ALA A 207 -18.38 -6.06 2.90
C ALA A 207 -19.49 -7.07 2.49
N ALA A 208 -19.68 -8.14 3.26
CA ALA A 208 -20.75 -9.12 3.02
C ALA A 208 -22.15 -8.60 3.41
N ALA A 209 -22.23 -7.71 4.40
CA ALA A 209 -23.51 -7.20 4.91
C ALA A 209 -24.19 -6.16 3.98
N HIS A 210 -23.45 -5.55 3.06
CA HIS A 210 -23.94 -4.47 2.22
C HIS A 210 -23.92 -4.82 0.74
N SER A 211 -25.03 -4.55 0.03
CA SER A 211 -25.05 -4.75 -1.43
C SER A 211 -24.19 -3.72 -2.16
N LEU A 212 -23.71 -4.05 -3.36
CA LEU A 212 -22.95 -3.10 -4.19
C LEU A 212 -23.76 -1.82 -4.50
N ASP A 213 -25.08 -1.92 -4.61
CA ASP A 213 -25.94 -0.75 -4.78
C ASP A 213 -25.97 0.13 -3.52
N TRP A 214 -26.01 -0.49 -2.34
CA TRP A 214 -25.86 0.25 -1.09
C TRP A 214 -24.50 0.95 -1.04
N CYS A 215 -23.41 0.25 -1.37
CA CYS A 215 -22.07 0.84 -1.42
C CYS A 215 -22.01 2.03 -2.39
N ARG A 216 -22.58 1.89 -3.60
CA ARG A 216 -22.65 2.97 -4.59
C ARG A 216 -23.41 4.20 -4.11
N ARG A 217 -24.41 4.03 -3.25
CA ARG A 217 -25.25 5.13 -2.73
C ARG A 217 -24.65 5.81 -1.52
N HIS A 218 -23.91 5.09 -0.68
CA HIS A 218 -23.47 5.59 0.63
C HIS A 218 -21.96 5.83 0.73
N LEU A 219 -21.16 5.10 -0.06
CA LEU A 219 -19.69 5.16 0.01
C LEU A 219 -19.06 5.83 -1.20
N ILE A 220 -19.80 6.01 -2.30
CA ILE A 220 -19.27 6.62 -3.52
C ILE A 220 -19.78 8.06 -3.65
N ASP A 221 -18.85 8.99 -3.83
CA ASP A 221 -19.15 10.39 -4.13
C ASP A 221 -18.51 10.81 -5.47
N ILE A 222 -18.84 12.01 -5.94
CA ILE A 222 -18.36 12.56 -7.20
C ILE A 222 -17.38 13.70 -6.91
N VAL A 223 -16.22 13.64 -7.56
CA VAL A 223 -15.17 14.67 -7.45
C VAL A 223 -15.74 16.04 -7.90
N PRO A 224 -15.72 17.06 -7.04
CA PRO A 224 -16.29 18.38 -7.35
C PRO A 224 -15.42 19.15 -8.37
N PRO A 225 -15.89 20.29 -8.89
CA PRO A 225 -15.06 21.19 -9.70
C PRO A 225 -13.80 21.62 -8.95
N GLY A 226 -12.75 21.99 -9.68
CA GLY A 226 -11.46 22.42 -9.10
C GLY A 226 -10.37 21.36 -9.11
N PHE A 227 -10.71 20.10 -9.37
CA PHE A 227 -9.76 19.00 -9.55
C PHE A 227 -9.74 18.49 -10.99
N ALA A 228 -8.60 17.95 -11.42
CA ALA A 228 -8.44 17.40 -12.77
C ALA A 228 -9.40 16.22 -13.05
N GLY A 229 -9.76 15.45 -12.02
CA GLY A 229 -10.71 14.35 -12.06
C GLY A 229 -12.16 14.76 -11.80
N HIS A 230 -12.54 16.04 -11.96
CA HIS A 230 -13.93 16.49 -11.83
C HIS A 230 -14.92 15.54 -12.54
N GLY A 231 -15.98 15.14 -11.85
CA GLY A 231 -16.98 14.19 -12.34
C GLY A 231 -16.63 12.72 -12.15
N ARG A 232 -15.40 12.39 -11.72
CA ARG A 232 -15.01 11.02 -11.39
C ARG A 232 -15.72 10.55 -10.12
N ARG A 233 -16.15 9.29 -10.15
CA ARG A 233 -16.71 8.61 -8.98
C ARG A 233 -15.58 8.00 -8.16
N VAL A 234 -15.57 8.29 -6.87
CA VAL A 234 -14.53 7.84 -5.94
C VAL A 234 -15.14 7.37 -4.64
N PHE A 235 -14.44 6.50 -3.91
CA PHE A 235 -14.60 6.39 -2.47
C PHE A 235 -13.74 7.50 -1.86
N PRO A 236 -14.33 8.60 -1.37
CA PRO A 236 -13.57 9.80 -1.03
C PRO A 236 -12.84 9.66 0.31
N THR A 237 -11.73 10.36 0.47
CA THR A 237 -10.91 10.35 1.69
C THR A 237 -11.69 10.63 2.97
N TYR A 238 -12.70 11.51 2.95
CA TYR A 238 -13.44 11.87 4.15
C TYR A 238 -14.28 10.70 4.72
N LEU A 239 -14.77 9.79 3.87
CA LEU A 239 -15.44 8.58 4.33
C LEU A 239 -14.42 7.52 4.75
N GLN A 240 -13.35 7.35 3.98
CA GLN A 240 -12.26 6.43 4.29
C GLN A 240 -11.63 6.73 5.65
N GLN A 241 -11.43 8.01 5.98
CA GLN A 241 -10.90 8.43 7.28
C GLN A 241 -11.81 8.00 8.44
N GLY A 242 -13.12 8.16 8.28
CA GLY A 242 -14.10 7.69 9.25
C GLY A 242 -14.07 6.17 9.43
N GLU A 243 -14.00 5.43 8.32
CA GLU A 243 -13.87 3.96 8.33
C GLU A 243 -12.60 3.50 9.05
N ILE A 244 -11.43 4.03 8.68
CA ILE A 244 -10.14 3.68 9.28
C ILE A 244 -10.13 3.99 10.77
N ALA A 245 -10.67 5.15 11.18
CA ALA A 245 -10.76 5.52 12.59
C ALA A 245 -11.71 4.61 13.39
N LEU A 246 -12.82 4.17 12.79
CA LEU A 246 -13.77 3.26 13.43
C LEU A 246 -13.26 1.81 13.51
N MET A 247 -12.54 1.35 12.48
CA MET A 247 -12.05 -0.02 12.39
C MET A 247 -10.74 -0.22 13.15
N TYR A 248 -9.90 0.81 13.25
CA TYR A 248 -8.57 0.73 13.87
C TYR A 248 -8.26 1.89 14.85
N PRO A 249 -9.17 2.22 15.79
CA PRO A 249 -9.00 3.37 16.68
C PRO A 249 -7.72 3.28 17.52
N GLN A 250 -7.32 2.08 17.93
CA GLN A 250 -6.12 1.83 18.73
C GLN A 250 -4.84 2.33 18.05
N ARG A 251 -4.73 2.20 16.73
CA ARG A 251 -3.52 2.63 16.00
C ARG A 251 -3.43 4.15 15.99
N PHE A 252 -4.55 4.81 15.71
CA PHE A 252 -4.62 6.27 15.73
C PHE A 252 -4.35 6.84 17.13
N LEU A 253 -4.93 6.24 18.17
CA LEU A 253 -4.68 6.64 19.56
C LEU A 253 -3.22 6.46 19.98
N ALA A 254 -2.58 5.35 19.60
CA ALA A 254 -1.16 5.11 19.90
C ALA A 254 -0.23 6.15 19.24
N LEU A 255 -0.55 6.58 18.00
CA LEU A 255 0.20 7.64 17.32
C LEU A 255 0.05 9.00 18.04
N ILE A 256 -1.16 9.34 18.46
CA ILE A 256 -1.41 10.56 19.25
C ILE A 256 -0.68 10.50 20.60
N GLU A 257 -0.73 9.36 21.29
CA GLU A 257 -0.06 9.18 22.57
C GLU A 257 1.47 9.33 22.44
N THR A 258 2.06 8.73 21.39
CA THR A 258 3.50 8.87 21.10
C THR A 258 3.87 10.33 20.86
N TYR A 259 3.07 11.04 20.08
CA TYR A 259 3.26 12.49 19.84
C TYR A 259 3.17 13.29 21.14
N ALA A 260 2.11 13.09 21.93
CA ALA A 260 1.88 13.81 23.18
C ALA A 260 2.97 13.53 24.22
N LEU A 261 3.47 12.30 24.28
CA LEU A 261 4.56 11.91 25.17
C LEU A 261 5.88 12.58 24.78
N ALA A 262 6.22 12.57 23.48
CA ALA A 262 7.42 13.24 22.99
C ALA A 262 7.36 14.77 23.24
N ALA A 263 6.20 15.39 22.97
CA ALA A 263 5.97 16.80 23.22
C ALA A 263 6.10 17.16 24.71
N SER A 264 5.48 16.37 25.61
CA SER A 264 5.52 16.64 27.05
C SER A 264 6.92 16.47 27.68
N ARG A 265 7.79 15.67 27.05
CA ARG A 265 9.18 15.46 27.47
C ARG A 265 10.17 16.43 26.82
N PHE A 266 9.71 17.31 25.92
CA PHE A 266 10.56 18.16 25.10
C PHE A 266 11.62 17.37 24.29
N ASP A 267 11.29 16.13 23.92
CA ASP A 267 12.13 15.30 23.06
C ASP A 267 11.93 15.72 21.60
N MET A 268 12.79 16.62 21.12
CA MET A 268 12.65 17.20 19.79
C MET A 268 12.83 16.18 18.65
N ALA A 269 13.67 15.16 18.85
CA ALA A 269 13.87 14.11 17.86
C ALA A 269 12.66 13.17 17.84
N GLY A 270 12.23 12.68 19.01
CA GLY A 270 11.02 11.86 19.13
C GLY A 270 9.76 12.58 18.64
N LEU A 271 9.66 13.90 18.85
CA LEU A 271 8.55 14.70 18.37
C LEU A 271 8.53 14.79 16.83
N ALA A 272 9.69 14.94 16.20
CA ALA A 272 9.80 14.96 14.75
C ALA A 272 9.40 13.61 14.14
N ASP A 273 9.83 12.51 14.75
CA ASP A 273 9.48 11.15 14.32
C ASP A 273 7.98 10.85 14.52
N ALA A 274 7.42 11.19 15.67
CA ALA A 274 6.00 11.01 15.95
C ALA A 274 5.11 11.82 15.00
N ARG A 275 5.49 13.07 14.72
CA ARG A 275 4.83 13.94 13.72
C ARG A 275 4.87 13.30 12.33
N ARG A 276 6.02 12.78 11.91
CA ARG A 276 6.18 12.13 10.60
C ARG A 276 5.26 10.90 10.49
N ALA A 277 5.29 10.01 11.48
CA ALA A 277 4.44 8.83 11.52
C ALA A 277 2.94 9.17 11.46
N LEU A 278 2.51 10.20 12.18
CA LEU A 278 1.12 10.66 12.15
C LEU A 278 0.72 11.21 10.77
N ARG A 279 1.58 12.00 10.13
CA ARG A 279 1.35 12.54 8.77
C ARG A 279 1.28 11.44 7.71
N GLU A 280 2.13 10.42 7.82
CA GLU A 280 2.10 9.27 6.92
C GLU A 280 0.84 8.44 7.10
N TYR A 281 0.46 8.18 8.35
CA TYR A 281 -0.77 7.46 8.66
C TYR A 281 -2.02 8.18 8.14
N THR A 282 -2.03 9.51 8.18
CA THR A 282 -3.17 10.33 7.75
C THR A 282 -3.08 10.81 6.30
N ALA A 283 -2.03 10.40 5.57
CA ALA A 283 -1.89 10.68 4.15
C ALA A 283 -2.87 9.82 3.35
N LEU A 284 -4.10 10.30 3.18
CA LEU A 284 -5.16 9.61 2.47
C LEU A 284 -5.32 10.05 1.01
N LEU A 285 -5.78 9.13 0.16
CA LEU A 285 -6.07 9.34 -1.25
C LEU A 285 -7.50 8.91 -1.58
N ASP A 286 -8.16 9.62 -2.51
CA ASP A 286 -9.42 9.13 -3.03
C ASP A 286 -9.16 7.87 -3.85
N MET A 287 -9.97 6.84 -3.58
CA MET A 287 -9.89 5.57 -4.28
C MET A 287 -10.87 5.58 -5.46
N PRO A 288 -10.49 5.10 -6.66
CA PRO A 288 -11.44 4.95 -7.76
C PRO A 288 -12.64 4.07 -7.36
N ALA A 289 -13.86 4.53 -7.64
CA ALA A 289 -15.07 3.79 -7.25
C ALA A 289 -15.12 2.38 -7.85
N ASP A 290 -14.67 2.23 -9.10
CA ASP A 290 -14.60 0.95 -9.78
C ASP A 290 -13.73 -0.06 -9.03
N TYR A 291 -12.54 0.35 -8.58
CA TYR A 291 -11.64 -0.50 -7.82
C TYR A 291 -12.19 -0.87 -6.44
N PHE A 292 -12.78 0.09 -5.74
CA PHE A 292 -13.45 -0.19 -4.47
C PHE A 292 -14.58 -1.22 -4.64
N LEU A 293 -15.48 -0.98 -5.59
CA LEU A 293 -16.64 -1.84 -5.83
C LEU A 293 -16.24 -3.23 -6.36
N ASP A 294 -15.22 -3.29 -7.23
CA ASP A 294 -14.63 -4.55 -7.68
C ASP A 294 -14.05 -5.32 -6.49
N THR A 295 -13.36 -4.65 -5.57
CA THR A 295 -12.80 -5.30 -4.37
C THR A 295 -13.92 -5.90 -3.51
N VAL A 296 -15.00 -5.16 -3.25
CA VAL A 296 -16.16 -5.67 -2.52
C VAL A 296 -16.76 -6.89 -3.24
N ASP A 297 -17.04 -6.80 -4.54
CA ASP A 297 -17.65 -7.90 -5.31
C ASP A 297 -16.74 -9.13 -5.42
N VAL A 298 -15.54 -8.93 -5.98
CA VAL A 298 -14.64 -9.99 -6.43
C VAL A 298 -13.90 -10.62 -5.26
N VAL A 299 -13.45 -9.83 -4.29
CA VAL A 299 -12.59 -10.30 -3.21
C VAL A 299 -13.40 -10.73 -2.00
N PHE A 300 -14.38 -9.93 -1.57
CA PHE A 300 -15.09 -10.16 -0.31
C PHE A 300 -16.48 -10.80 -0.45
N GLN A 301 -17.21 -10.58 -1.54
CA GLN A 301 -18.56 -11.17 -1.68
C GLN A 301 -18.54 -12.50 -2.43
N ARG A 302 -17.83 -12.55 -3.54
CA ARG A 302 -17.80 -13.73 -4.43
C ARG A 302 -16.50 -14.53 -4.31
N MET A 303 -15.48 -13.97 -3.68
CA MET A 303 -14.16 -14.58 -3.47
C MET A 303 -13.64 -15.30 -4.73
N LEU A 304 -13.68 -14.62 -5.87
CA LEU A 304 -13.52 -15.27 -7.19
C LEU A 304 -12.13 -15.88 -7.39
N LEU A 305 -11.09 -15.31 -6.77
CA LEU A 305 -9.74 -15.89 -6.82
C LEU A 305 -9.71 -17.22 -6.06
N ALA A 306 -10.22 -17.24 -4.82
CA ALA A 306 -10.26 -18.42 -3.97
C ALA A 306 -11.15 -19.55 -4.51
N THR A 307 -12.21 -19.21 -5.23
CA THR A 307 -13.12 -20.17 -5.88
C THR A 307 -12.65 -20.57 -7.28
N GLY A 308 -11.54 -20.01 -7.78
CA GLY A 308 -11.01 -20.29 -9.11
C GLY A 308 -11.93 -19.82 -10.25
N ALA A 309 -12.81 -18.86 -9.98
CA ALA A 309 -13.77 -18.31 -10.95
C ALA A 309 -13.38 -16.91 -11.46
N TRP A 310 -12.31 -16.30 -10.93
CA TRP A 310 -11.89 -14.96 -11.33
C TRP A 310 -11.39 -14.93 -12.77
N ARG A 311 -11.89 -13.95 -13.53
CA ARG A 311 -11.47 -13.67 -14.90
C ARG A 311 -11.12 -12.20 -14.99
N VAL A 312 -9.94 -11.92 -15.52
CA VAL A 312 -9.47 -10.56 -15.82
C VAL A 312 -9.44 -10.42 -17.33
N ARG A 313 -10.16 -9.44 -17.88
CA ARG A 313 -10.30 -9.21 -19.32
C ARG A 313 -10.62 -10.48 -20.11
N GLY A 314 -11.52 -11.30 -19.54
CA GLY A 314 -11.96 -12.57 -20.13
C GLY A 314 -10.96 -13.74 -20.04
N ARG A 315 -9.81 -13.57 -19.37
CA ARG A 315 -8.83 -14.63 -19.12
C ARG A 315 -8.96 -15.12 -17.68
N ARG A 316 -9.10 -16.43 -17.50
CA ARG A 316 -9.19 -17.03 -16.16
C ARG A 316 -7.84 -16.88 -15.44
N VAL A 317 -7.90 -16.42 -14.20
CA VAL A 317 -6.74 -16.36 -13.31
C VAL A 317 -6.54 -17.75 -12.71
N GLU A 318 -5.39 -18.35 -12.97
CA GLU A 318 -5.04 -19.70 -12.49
C GLU A 318 -3.68 -19.66 -11.78
N PRO A 319 -3.64 -19.42 -10.46
CA PRO A 319 -2.39 -19.41 -9.69
C PRO A 319 -1.63 -20.73 -9.78
N ALA A 320 -2.32 -21.85 -10.06
CA ALA A 320 -1.69 -23.14 -10.30
C ALA A 320 -0.84 -23.18 -11.59
N ALA A 321 -0.80 -22.12 -12.40
CA ALA A 321 0.12 -21.97 -13.54
C ALA A 321 1.53 -21.51 -13.15
N LEU A 322 1.73 -20.98 -11.94
CA LEU A 322 3.04 -20.52 -11.47
C LEU A 322 4.02 -21.69 -11.32
N ARG A 323 5.22 -21.55 -11.89
CA ARG A 323 6.34 -22.50 -11.81
C ARG A 323 7.62 -21.72 -11.50
N ASP A 324 8.64 -22.40 -10.99
CA ASP A 324 10.01 -21.87 -10.86
C ASP A 324 10.11 -20.52 -10.13
N VAL A 325 9.29 -20.34 -9.09
CA VAL A 325 9.24 -19.15 -8.23
C VAL A 325 9.06 -19.55 -6.78
N ALA A 326 9.79 -18.91 -5.86
CA ALA A 326 9.58 -19.12 -4.43
C ALA A 326 8.40 -18.26 -3.94
N LEU A 327 7.48 -18.86 -3.19
CA LEU A 327 6.32 -18.19 -2.62
C LEU A 327 6.44 -18.13 -1.10
N LEU A 328 6.34 -16.93 -0.54
CA LEU A 328 6.22 -16.69 0.89
C LEU A 328 4.86 -16.08 1.20
N THR A 329 4.16 -16.64 2.19
CA THR A 329 2.94 -16.07 2.77
C THR A 329 3.18 -15.73 4.23
N VAL A 330 2.75 -14.55 4.65
CA VAL A 330 2.99 -14.02 6.00
C VAL A 330 1.68 -13.55 6.61
N GLU A 331 1.37 -14.02 7.82
CA GLU A 331 0.23 -13.57 8.62
C GLU A 331 0.65 -13.23 10.06
N GLY A 332 -0.13 -12.37 10.72
CA GLY A 332 0.07 -11.98 12.10
C GLY A 332 -0.97 -12.63 13.00
N ALA A 333 -0.56 -13.18 14.14
CA ALA A 333 -1.46 -13.89 15.06
C ALA A 333 -2.54 -12.97 15.69
N ARG A 334 -2.34 -11.64 15.64
CA ARG A 334 -3.30 -10.62 16.10
C ARG A 334 -3.80 -9.72 14.97
N ASP A 335 -3.65 -10.15 13.72
CA ASP A 335 -4.21 -9.44 12.57
C ASP A 335 -5.74 -9.52 12.61
N THR A 336 -6.38 -8.35 12.68
CA THR A 336 -7.84 -8.20 12.70
C THR A 336 -8.39 -7.64 11.38
N VAL A 337 -7.51 -7.23 10.46
CA VAL A 337 -7.83 -6.75 9.11
C VAL A 337 -8.03 -7.96 8.20
N THR A 338 -7.05 -8.86 8.21
CA THR A 338 -7.03 -10.07 7.41
C THR A 338 -7.14 -11.27 8.34
N GLY A 339 -8.16 -12.10 8.11
CA GLY A 339 -8.39 -13.28 8.91
C GLY A 339 -7.28 -14.32 8.81
N ALA A 340 -7.11 -15.12 9.86
CA ALA A 340 -6.17 -16.24 9.84
C ALA A 340 -6.46 -17.20 8.68
N GLY A 341 -5.41 -17.63 7.98
CA GLY A 341 -5.45 -18.51 6.83
C GLY A 341 -5.78 -17.84 5.50
N GLN A 342 -6.27 -16.59 5.47
CA GLN A 342 -6.69 -15.95 4.22
C GLN A 342 -5.51 -15.70 3.27
N THR A 343 -4.33 -15.31 3.78
CA THR A 343 -3.12 -15.13 2.98
C THR A 343 -2.48 -16.48 2.67
N HIS A 344 -2.44 -17.37 3.66
CA HIS A 344 -1.87 -18.72 3.51
C HIS A 344 -2.63 -19.59 2.49
N ALA A 345 -3.88 -19.25 2.16
CA ALA A 345 -4.63 -19.88 1.07
C ALA A 345 -3.86 -19.90 -0.26
N ALA A 346 -2.97 -18.92 -0.51
CA ALA A 346 -2.13 -18.90 -1.70
C ALA A 346 -1.21 -20.13 -1.83
N LEU A 347 -0.80 -20.76 -0.73
CA LEU A 347 0.01 -21.98 -0.77
C LEU A 347 -0.74 -23.15 -1.42
N GLY A 348 -2.07 -23.20 -1.23
CA GLY A 348 -2.95 -24.17 -1.88
C GLY A 348 -3.31 -23.77 -3.31
N LEU A 349 -3.61 -22.48 -3.53
CA LEU A 349 -3.93 -21.96 -4.87
C LEU A 349 -2.76 -22.11 -5.85
N CYS A 350 -1.52 -21.92 -5.39
CA CYS A 350 -0.31 -22.08 -6.19
C CYS A 350 0.18 -23.53 -6.18
N SER A 351 -0.72 -24.50 -6.41
CA SER A 351 -0.46 -25.95 -6.34
C SER A 351 0.58 -26.45 -7.35
N GLY A 352 0.85 -25.64 -8.36
CA GLY A 352 1.88 -25.91 -9.35
C GLY A 352 3.31 -25.66 -8.89
N LEU A 353 3.49 -25.00 -7.74
CA LEU A 353 4.79 -24.88 -7.07
C LEU A 353 5.09 -26.14 -6.25
N SER A 354 6.36 -26.51 -6.21
CA SER A 354 6.82 -27.61 -5.37
C SER A 354 6.62 -27.28 -3.87
N ALA A 355 6.68 -28.30 -3.01
CA ALA A 355 6.51 -28.10 -1.57
C ALA A 355 7.64 -27.25 -0.96
N ASP A 356 8.87 -27.43 -1.45
CA ASP A 356 10.06 -26.69 -1.03
C ASP A 356 10.09 -25.22 -1.51
N ALA A 357 9.31 -24.88 -2.54
CA ALA A 357 9.16 -23.49 -3.01
C ALA A 357 8.05 -22.72 -2.28
N ARG A 358 7.31 -23.36 -1.36
CA ARG A 358 6.16 -22.77 -0.66
C ARG A 358 6.47 -22.58 0.82
N HIS A 359 6.54 -21.34 1.26
CA HIS A 359 6.93 -20.96 2.61
C HIS A 359 5.80 -20.23 3.34
N ARG A 360 5.65 -20.56 4.62
CA ARG A 360 4.65 -20.01 5.53
C ARG A 360 5.34 -19.39 6.73
N VAL A 361 4.88 -18.21 7.13
CA VAL A 361 5.29 -17.54 8.36
C VAL A 361 4.05 -17.00 9.07
N ASP A 362 3.86 -17.46 10.31
CA ASP A 362 2.94 -16.85 11.27
C ASP A 362 3.79 -16.05 12.27
N VAL A 363 3.43 -14.79 12.52
CA VAL A 363 4.15 -13.92 13.45
C VAL A 363 3.34 -13.73 14.73
N ASP A 364 3.86 -14.27 15.83
CA ASP A 364 3.24 -14.13 17.16
C ASP A 364 3.17 -12.66 17.60
N ASP A 365 2.07 -12.32 18.28
CA ASP A 365 1.83 -10.98 18.82
C ASP A 365 2.07 -9.86 17.79
N CYS A 366 1.61 -10.09 16.57
CA CYS A 366 1.73 -9.17 15.44
C CYS A 366 0.34 -8.82 14.93
N ASP A 367 0.01 -7.53 14.97
CA ASP A 367 -1.18 -6.99 14.31
C ASP A 367 -0.92 -6.75 12.82
N HIS A 368 -1.92 -6.24 12.11
CA HIS A 368 -1.80 -6.02 10.66
C HIS A 368 -0.65 -5.08 10.29
N TYR A 369 -0.50 -3.96 11.00
CA TYR A 369 0.53 -2.97 10.69
C TYR A 369 1.93 -3.47 11.07
N GLY A 370 2.04 -4.27 12.13
CA GLY A 370 3.27 -4.93 12.56
C GLY A 370 3.87 -5.87 11.51
N LEU A 371 3.07 -6.32 10.54
CA LEU A 371 3.55 -7.17 9.45
C LEU A 371 4.45 -6.44 8.45
N PHE A 372 4.44 -5.10 8.43
CA PHE A 372 5.24 -4.30 7.49
C PHE A 372 5.87 -3.03 8.10
N THR A 373 5.64 -2.77 9.39
CA THR A 373 6.28 -1.68 10.15
C THR A 373 6.70 -2.15 11.54
N GLY A 374 7.70 -1.48 12.13
CA GLY A 374 8.10 -1.69 13.52
C GLY A 374 8.76 -3.03 13.84
N PRO A 375 8.83 -3.41 15.14
CA PRO A 375 9.69 -4.49 15.60
C PRO A 375 9.41 -5.88 15.02
N ARG A 376 8.14 -6.20 14.72
CA ARG A 376 7.75 -7.49 14.14
C ARG A 376 8.17 -7.59 12.67
N TRP A 377 8.06 -6.50 11.92
CA TRP A 377 8.59 -6.41 10.56
C TRP A 377 10.10 -6.67 10.55
N HIS A 378 10.87 -5.91 11.34
CA HIS A 378 12.34 -6.03 11.40
C HIS A 378 12.83 -7.36 11.98
N GLY A 379 12.18 -7.87 13.03
CA GLY A 379 12.65 -9.04 13.77
C GLY A 379 12.18 -10.39 13.20
N ASN A 380 11.07 -10.40 12.46
CA ASN A 380 10.43 -11.66 12.03
C ASN A 380 10.19 -11.71 10.53
N VAL A 381 9.47 -10.73 9.98
CA VAL A 381 8.99 -10.79 8.57
C VAL A 381 10.14 -10.56 7.59
N HIS A 382 10.88 -9.47 7.73
CA HIS A 382 11.97 -9.12 6.83
C HIS A 382 13.09 -10.18 6.81
N PRO A 383 13.56 -10.72 7.95
CA PRO A 383 14.51 -11.84 7.94
C PRO A 383 13.99 -13.10 7.25
N ALA A 384 12.68 -13.39 7.34
CA ALA A 384 12.10 -14.51 6.61
C ALA A 384 12.08 -14.27 5.10
N MET A 385 11.77 -13.04 4.68
CA MET A 385 11.84 -12.64 3.28
C MET A 385 13.27 -12.76 2.74
N GLN A 386 14.28 -12.30 3.48
CA GLN A 386 15.69 -12.42 3.07
C GLN A 386 16.11 -13.88 2.84
N ARG A 387 15.65 -14.81 3.69
CA ARG A 387 15.91 -16.25 3.48
C ARG A 387 15.29 -16.74 2.18
N VAL A 388 14.05 -16.35 1.88
CA VAL A 388 13.37 -16.72 0.63
C VAL A 388 14.02 -16.07 -0.58
N PHE A 389 14.49 -14.82 -0.48
CA PHE A 389 15.26 -14.17 -1.53
C PHE A 389 16.52 -14.96 -1.84
N ALA A 390 17.30 -15.31 -0.83
CA ALA A 390 18.53 -16.09 -1.01
C ALA A 390 18.26 -17.48 -1.62
N LEU A 391 17.21 -18.18 -1.20
CA LEU A 391 16.80 -19.48 -1.76
C LEU A 391 16.43 -19.35 -3.24
N ALA A 392 15.60 -18.36 -3.58
CA ALA A 392 15.17 -18.09 -4.94
C ALA A 392 16.33 -17.73 -5.88
N GLU A 393 17.32 -16.98 -5.38
CA GLU A 393 18.51 -16.60 -6.15
C GLU A 393 19.47 -17.77 -6.35
N ALA A 394 19.62 -18.66 -5.36
CA ALA A 394 20.50 -19.83 -5.46
C ALA A 394 20.04 -20.84 -6.51
N GLY A 395 18.72 -20.96 -6.72
CA GLY A 395 18.13 -21.84 -7.74
C GLY A 395 18.23 -21.30 -9.17
N ARG A 396 18.67 -20.06 -9.37
CA ARG A 396 18.71 -19.42 -10.70
C ARG A 396 20.07 -19.59 -11.38
N PRO A 397 20.10 -19.88 -12.70
CA PRO A 397 21.34 -19.86 -13.46
C PRO A 397 21.96 -18.46 -13.39
N ARG A 398 23.21 -18.35 -12.91
CA ARG A 398 23.93 -17.07 -12.93
C ARG A 398 24.07 -16.59 -14.38
N PRO A 399 23.86 -15.28 -14.67
CA PRO A 399 24.15 -14.73 -15.99
C PRO A 399 25.61 -15.05 -16.34
N ARG A 400 25.87 -15.56 -17.55
CA ARG A 400 27.25 -15.72 -18.04
C ARG A 400 27.85 -14.33 -18.10
N ARG A 401 28.74 -14.00 -17.16
CA ARG A 401 29.59 -12.81 -17.24
C ARG A 401 30.29 -12.86 -18.59
N ASN A 402 29.88 -12.00 -19.53
CA ASN A 402 30.66 -11.75 -20.72
C ASN A 402 32.02 -11.22 -20.24
N ARG A 403 33.05 -12.06 -20.33
CA ARG A 403 34.43 -11.61 -20.26
C ARG A 403 34.62 -10.66 -21.43
N ARG A 404 34.49 -9.36 -21.18
CA ARG A 404 35.06 -8.34 -22.06
C ARG A 404 36.58 -8.54 -21.97
N THR A 405 37.13 -9.19 -22.99
CA THR A 405 38.55 -9.16 -23.34
C THR A 405 38.92 -7.83 -23.95
#